data_AF-A0A3N5GV15-F1
#
_entry.id   AF-A0A3N5GV15-F1
#
_cell.length_a   1.000
_cell.length_b   1.000
_cell.length_c   1.000
_cell.angle_alpha   90.00
_cell.angle_beta   90.00
_cell.angle_gamma   90.00
#
_symmetry.space_group_name_H-M   'P 1'
#
loop_
_entity.id
_entity.type
_entity.pdbx_description
1 polymer ?
#
loop_
_entity_poly.entity_id
_entity_poly.type
_entity_poly.pdbx_seq_one_letter_code
_entity_poly.pdbx_strand_id
1 'polypeptide(L)'
;RVDFRELVRELAAEFHTRIEMRQIGARDEAKMLGGYGSCGRPLCCTTWLNGFEPVSIKMAKRQDLNLNPSRLSGLCGRLKCCLRYELPNAKGEVHGGCGHEGGCNNPTGCSSSSGTGGCGSGGCGSGGCGNCG
;
A
#
# COMPACT_ATOMS: atom_id res chain seq x y z
N ARG A 1 24.39 -8.66 22.31
CA ARG A 1 23.01 -8.17 22.58
C ARG A 1 23.17 -6.88 23.36
N VAL A 2 22.76 -5.75 22.79
CA VAL A 2 22.95 -4.42 23.41
C VAL A 2 21.92 -4.26 24.53
N ASP A 3 22.37 -3.85 25.72
CA ASP A 3 21.50 -3.57 26.87
C ASP A 3 21.30 -2.05 26.96
N PHE A 4 20.04 -1.61 26.95
CA PHE A 4 19.65 -0.19 26.95
C PHE A 4 19.08 0.27 28.29
N ARG A 5 19.17 -0.57 29.34
CA ARG A 5 18.56 -0.29 30.65
C ARG A 5 19.16 0.93 31.34
N GLU A 6 20.44 1.21 31.14
CA GLU A 6 21.12 2.36 31.73
C GLU A 6 20.67 3.66 31.05
N LEU A 7 20.61 3.68 29.71
CA LEU A 7 20.10 4.80 28.92
C LEU A 7 18.66 5.19 29.29
N VAL A 8 17.78 4.21 29.55
CA VAL A 8 16.40 4.50 29.97
C VAL A 8 16.36 5.19 31.33
N ARG A 9 17.25 4.83 32.25
CA ARG A 9 17.31 5.45 33.59
C ARG A 9 17.77 6.89 33.51
N GLU A 10 18.79 7.16 32.71
CA GLU A 10 19.30 8.53 32.48
C GLU A 10 18.22 9.41 31.85
N LEU A 11 17.57 8.93 30.78
CA LEU A 11 16.49 9.68 30.12
C LEU A 11 15.28 9.88 31.03
N ALA A 12 14.90 8.89 31.84
CA ALA A 12 13.76 9.03 32.76
C ALA A 12 14.06 10.00 33.91
N ALA A 13 15.32 10.09 34.34
CA ALA A 13 15.77 11.06 35.33
C ALA A 13 15.75 12.49 34.78
N GLU A 14 16.16 12.69 33.53
CA GLU A 14 16.17 14.01 32.87
C GLU A 14 14.75 14.52 32.53
N PHE A 15 13.92 13.67 31.93
CA PHE A 15 12.60 14.08 31.42
C PHE A 15 11.46 13.88 32.43
N HIS A 16 11.74 13.34 33.63
CA HIS A 16 10.76 13.04 34.70
C HIS A 16 9.46 12.37 34.21
N THR A 17 9.56 11.56 33.15
CA THR A 17 8.41 10.94 32.48
C THR A 17 8.68 9.44 32.26
N ARG A 18 7.61 8.67 32.08
CA ARG A 18 7.71 7.23 31.82
C ARG A 18 8.13 7.00 30.38
N ILE A 19 9.38 6.59 30.18
CA ILE A 19 9.94 6.31 28.86
C ILE A 19 9.86 4.81 28.58
N GLU A 20 9.13 4.44 27.54
CA GLU A 20 9.05 3.07 27.03
C GLU A 20 9.76 2.97 25.69
N MET A 21 10.80 2.14 25.61
CA MET A 21 11.42 1.82 24.32
C MET A 21 10.64 0.70 23.64
N ARG A 22 10.29 0.91 22.37
CA ARG A 22 9.66 -0.10 21.52
C ARG A 22 10.57 -0.40 20.35
N GLN A 23 10.83 -1.67 20.10
CA GLN A 23 11.55 -2.08 18.90
C GLN A 23 10.61 -1.97 17.71
N ILE A 24 10.98 -1.12 16.75
CA ILE A 24 10.26 -0.95 15.50
C ILE A 24 10.78 -2.00 14.52
N GLY A 25 9.89 -2.71 13.82
CA GLY A 25 10.29 -3.66 12.79
C GLY A 25 10.77 -2.95 11.53
N ALA A 26 11.63 -3.58 10.74
CA ALA A 26 12.14 -3.01 9.47
C ALA A 26 11.03 -2.56 8.49
N ARG A 27 9.84 -3.18 8.55
CA ARG A 27 8.68 -2.76 7.76
C ARG A 27 8.04 -1.47 8.29
N ASP A 28 7.95 -1.34 9.60
CA ASP A 28 7.35 -0.18 10.25
C ASP A 28 8.27 1.03 10.14
N GLU A 29 9.59 0.82 10.18
CA GLU A 29 10.58 1.84 9.85
C GLU A 29 10.39 2.37 8.42
N ALA A 30 10.27 1.48 7.44
CA ALA A 30 9.96 1.88 6.06
C ALA A 30 8.59 2.55 5.93
N LYS A 31 7.62 2.23 6.79
CA LYS A 31 6.31 2.90 6.84
C LYS A 31 6.42 4.31 7.40
N MET A 32 7.23 4.52 8.44
CA MET A 32 7.44 5.84 9.07
C MET A 32 8.22 6.77 8.15
N LEU A 33 9.27 6.27 7.49
CA LEU A 33 10.06 7.03 6.52
C LEU A 33 9.28 7.30 5.23
N GLY A 34 8.43 6.35 4.83
CA GLY A 34 7.75 6.38 3.55
C GLY A 34 8.69 6.13 2.37
N GLY A 35 8.20 6.44 1.16
CA GLY A 35 8.97 6.32 -0.08
C GLY A 35 8.23 5.63 -1.22
N TYR A 36 8.96 5.37 -2.30
CA TYR A 36 8.43 4.77 -3.53
C TYR A 36 9.03 3.39 -3.78
N GLY A 37 8.19 2.42 -4.11
CA GLY A 37 8.62 1.08 -4.49
C GLY A 37 9.28 1.06 -5.87
N SER A 38 9.86 -0.08 -6.24
CA SER A 38 10.40 -0.31 -7.60
C SER A 38 9.35 -0.24 -8.71
N CYS A 39 8.06 -0.19 -8.36
CA CYS A 39 6.94 0.05 -9.27
C CYS A 39 6.65 1.55 -9.51
N GLY A 40 7.40 2.47 -8.89
CA GLY A 40 7.17 3.92 -9.00
C GLY A 40 5.97 4.43 -8.19
N ARG A 41 5.28 3.56 -7.45
CA ARG A 41 4.14 3.91 -6.58
C ARG A 41 4.59 4.03 -5.11
N PRO A 42 3.89 4.81 -4.27
CA PRO A 42 4.16 4.87 -2.83
C PRO A 42 4.04 3.48 -2.18
N LEU A 43 4.75 3.27 -1.08
CA LEU A 43 4.76 1.98 -0.38
C LEU A 43 3.35 1.51 -0.01
N CYS A 44 3.01 0.25 -0.30
CA CYS A 44 1.70 -0.32 0.03
C CYS A 44 1.41 -0.23 1.55
N CYS A 45 2.46 -0.38 2.38
CA CYS A 45 2.38 -0.27 3.84
C CYS A 45 1.93 1.11 4.35
N THR A 46 2.15 2.15 3.55
CA THR A 46 1.84 3.55 3.89
C THR A 46 0.49 4.01 3.34
N THR A 47 0.00 3.35 2.30
CA THR A 47 -1.19 3.79 1.57
C THR A 47 -2.45 3.12 2.08
N TRP A 48 -2.58 1.81 1.89
CA TRP A 48 -3.82 1.09 2.17
C TRP A 48 -3.60 -0.21 2.94
N LEU A 49 -2.40 -0.77 2.91
CA LEU A 49 -2.12 -2.07 3.50
C LEU A 49 -1.67 -1.93 4.95
N ASN A 50 -2.59 -2.17 5.89
CA ASN A 50 -2.32 -2.12 7.33
C ASN A 50 -2.14 -3.49 7.98
N GLY A 51 -2.73 -4.55 7.40
CA GLY A 51 -2.58 -5.93 7.85
C GLY A 51 -1.63 -6.72 6.94
N PHE A 52 -0.58 -7.29 7.52
CA PHE A 52 0.41 -8.07 6.77
C PHE A 52 0.34 -9.54 7.14
N GLU A 53 0.05 -10.37 6.14
CA GLU A 53 0.26 -11.81 6.23
C GLU A 53 1.64 -12.16 5.64
N PRO A 54 2.37 -13.17 6.17
CA PRO A 54 3.56 -13.71 5.54
C PRO A 54 3.37 -13.98 4.05
N VAL A 55 4.32 -13.47 3.27
CA VAL A 55 4.44 -13.70 1.84
C VAL A 55 5.47 -14.80 1.62
N SER A 56 5.16 -15.73 0.72
CA SER A 56 6.06 -16.84 0.37
C SER A 56 6.68 -16.64 -1.01
N ILE A 57 7.92 -17.08 -1.20
CA ILE A 57 8.61 -17.06 -2.50
C ILE A 57 7.83 -17.85 -3.57
N LYS A 58 7.07 -18.87 -3.16
CA LYS A 58 6.16 -19.62 -4.05
C LYS A 58 5.12 -18.73 -4.74
N MET A 59 4.69 -17.64 -4.09
CA MET A 59 3.75 -16.68 -4.68
C MET A 59 4.40 -15.88 -5.80
N ALA A 60 5.68 -15.52 -5.65
CA ALA A 60 6.45 -14.85 -6.69
C ALA A 60 6.64 -15.75 -7.93
N LYS A 61 6.90 -17.05 -7.71
CA LYS A 61 7.00 -18.03 -8.79
C LYS A 61 5.69 -18.20 -9.56
N ARG A 62 4.54 -18.04 -8.91
CA ARG A 62 3.21 -18.09 -9.57
C ARG A 62 2.89 -16.84 -10.41
N GLN A 63 3.63 -15.75 -10.21
CA GLN A 63 3.49 -14.50 -10.96
C GLN A 63 4.58 -14.36 -12.03
N ASP A 64 5.34 -15.43 -12.28
CA ASP A 64 6.45 -15.45 -13.25
C ASP A 64 7.48 -14.33 -13.04
N LEU A 65 7.64 -13.85 -11.79
CA LEU A 65 8.66 -12.87 -11.44
C LEU A 65 10.02 -13.57 -11.32
N ASN A 66 11.08 -12.93 -11.83
CA ASN A 66 12.45 -13.41 -11.63
C ASN A 66 12.73 -13.63 -10.14
N LEU A 67 13.20 -14.84 -9.79
CA LEU A 67 13.56 -15.25 -8.42
C LEU A 67 14.81 -14.53 -7.86
N ASN A 68 15.20 -13.41 -8.44
CA ASN A 68 16.29 -12.59 -7.93
C ASN A 68 15.83 -11.86 -6.65
N PRO A 69 16.47 -12.10 -5.49
CA PRO A 69 16.02 -11.53 -4.22
C PRO A 69 15.98 -10.00 -4.23
N SER A 70 16.87 -9.34 -4.98
CA SER A 70 16.90 -7.88 -5.10
C SER A 70 15.63 -7.29 -5.75
N ARG A 71 14.99 -8.01 -6.68
CA ARG A 71 13.74 -7.57 -7.31
C ARG A 71 12.52 -7.91 -6.47
N LEU A 72 12.63 -8.92 -5.61
CA LEU A 72 11.53 -9.43 -4.80
C LEU A 72 11.43 -8.74 -3.44
N SER A 73 12.56 -8.27 -2.93
CA SER A 73 12.64 -7.48 -1.71
C SER A 73 12.13 -6.06 -1.95
N GLY A 74 11.32 -5.56 -1.01
CA GLY A 74 10.95 -4.15 -0.92
C GLY A 74 12.02 -3.33 -0.20
N LEU A 75 11.76 -2.03 -0.04
CA LEU A 75 12.66 -1.11 0.67
C LEU A 75 12.94 -1.53 2.12
N CYS A 76 12.01 -2.24 2.75
CA CYS A 76 12.17 -2.77 4.11
C CYS A 76 13.05 -4.03 4.21
N GLY A 77 13.67 -4.47 3.11
CA GLY A 77 14.50 -5.68 3.07
C GLY A 77 13.73 -7.01 3.18
N ARG A 78 12.39 -6.96 3.20
CA ARG A 78 11.51 -8.14 3.17
C ARG A 78 10.79 -8.26 1.83
N LEU A 79 10.22 -9.43 1.57
CA LEU A 79 9.39 -9.68 0.38
C LEU A 79 8.29 -8.63 0.21
N LYS A 80 8.08 -8.19 -1.03
CA LYS A 80 7.03 -7.24 -1.42
C LYS A 80 5.66 -7.74 -0.96
N CYS A 81 4.93 -6.86 -0.28
CA CYS A 81 3.59 -7.18 0.23
C CYS A 81 2.49 -7.14 -0.85
N CYS A 82 2.73 -6.44 -1.96
CA CYS A 82 1.82 -6.42 -3.12
C CYS A 82 1.68 -7.79 -3.79
N LEU A 83 2.69 -8.67 -3.70
CA LEU A 83 2.65 -10.02 -4.25
C LEU A 83 1.48 -10.86 -3.72
N ARG A 84 0.96 -10.54 -2.54
CA ARG A 84 -0.22 -11.22 -2.01
C ARG A 84 -1.49 -10.82 -2.75
N TYR A 85 -1.58 -9.54 -3.12
CA TYR A 85 -2.77 -8.90 -3.65
C TYR A 85 -2.84 -8.91 -5.18
N GLU A 86 -1.69 -9.06 -5.85
CA GLU A 86 -1.62 -9.16 -7.31
C GLU A 86 -2.03 -10.54 -7.83
N LEU A 87 -2.03 -11.59 -6.99
CA LEU A 87 -2.60 -12.88 -7.39
C LEU A 87 -4.13 -12.80 -7.40
N PRO A 88 -4.81 -13.44 -8.37
CA PRO A 88 -6.27 -13.50 -8.39
C PRO A 88 -6.77 -14.21 -7.13
N ASN A 89 -7.18 -13.37 -6.18
CA ASN A 89 -8.01 -13.61 -5.02
C ASN A 89 -7.91 -15.01 -4.39
N ALA A 90 -6.92 -15.25 -3.53
CA ALA A 90 -6.93 -16.43 -2.65
C ALA A 90 -8.15 -16.44 -1.67
N LYS A 91 -8.97 -15.39 -1.64
CA LYS A 91 -10.19 -15.25 -0.81
C LYS A 91 -11.42 -14.70 -1.53
N GLY A 92 -11.42 -14.57 -2.86
CA GLY A 92 -12.59 -14.06 -3.61
C GLY A 92 -12.98 -12.59 -3.40
N GLU A 93 -12.26 -11.83 -2.56
CA GLU A 93 -12.59 -10.42 -2.27
C GLU A 93 -11.78 -9.48 -3.18
N VAL A 94 -12.48 -8.58 -3.86
CA VAL A 94 -11.87 -7.48 -4.63
C VAL A 94 -11.39 -6.43 -3.62
N HIS A 95 -10.12 -6.50 -3.25
CA HIS A 95 -9.51 -5.46 -2.42
C HIS A 95 -9.06 -4.35 -3.35
N GLY A 96 -9.55 -3.13 -3.09
CA GLY A 96 -9.26 -1.93 -3.85
C GLY A 96 -7.76 -1.64 -3.87
N GLY A 97 -7.04 -2.28 -4.77
CA GLY A 97 -5.78 -1.75 -5.27
C GLY A 97 -6.04 -0.40 -5.91
N CYS A 98 -4.96 0.35 -6.13
CA CYS A 98 -4.95 1.61 -6.86
C CYS A 98 -5.31 1.47 -8.36
N GLY A 99 -6.32 0.68 -8.68
CA GLY A 99 -7.04 0.57 -9.95
C GLY A 99 -8.38 1.31 -9.94
N HIS A 100 -8.58 2.29 -9.04
CA HIS A 100 -9.55 3.36 -9.31
C HIS A 100 -8.88 4.52 -10.05
N GLU A 101 -8.03 4.20 -11.03
CA GLU A 101 -7.99 4.98 -12.24
C GLU A 101 -9.12 4.39 -13.08
N GLY A 102 -10.35 4.77 -12.75
CA GLY A 102 -11.46 4.59 -13.67
C GLY A 102 -11.05 5.26 -14.96
N GLY A 103 -10.63 4.47 -15.96
CA GLY A 103 -10.58 4.97 -17.32
C GLY A 103 -11.95 5.57 -17.61
N CYS A 104 -11.98 6.66 -18.37
CA CYS A 104 -13.17 7.46 -18.73
C CYS A 104 -14.28 6.67 -19.46
N ASN A 105 -14.14 5.34 -19.54
CA ASN A 105 -14.87 4.43 -20.40
C ASN A 105 -15.66 3.41 -19.58
N ASN A 106 -15.65 3.48 -18.23
CA ASN A 106 -16.35 2.51 -17.39
C ASN A 106 -17.69 3.09 -16.89
N PRO A 107 -18.84 2.73 -17.51
CA PRO A 107 -20.15 3.28 -17.16
C PRO A 107 -20.69 2.78 -15.81
N THR A 108 -20.04 1.80 -15.17
CA THR A 108 -20.44 1.26 -13.86
C THR A 108 -19.86 2.01 -12.66
N GLY A 109 -19.14 3.11 -12.89
CA GLY A 109 -18.59 3.98 -11.85
C GLY A 109 -19.56 5.00 -11.25
N CYS A 110 -20.84 5.00 -11.62
CA CYS A 110 -21.85 5.80 -10.93
C CYS A 110 -22.45 4.96 -9.80
N SER A 111 -22.02 5.26 -8.57
CA SER A 111 -22.63 4.79 -7.35
C SER A 111 -24.14 5.05 -7.36
N SER A 112 -24.92 3.98 -7.43
CA SER A 112 -26.31 3.95 -7.02
C SER A 112 -26.38 4.16 -5.51
N SER A 113 -26.30 5.41 -5.06
CA SER A 113 -26.74 5.80 -3.73
C SER A 113 -27.31 7.20 -3.80
N SER A 114 -28.61 7.23 -4.09
CA SER A 114 -29.60 8.21 -3.59
C SER A 114 -29.20 9.69 -3.67
N GLY A 115 -29.48 10.30 -4.82
CA GLY A 115 -29.56 11.74 -5.00
C GLY A 115 -30.00 12.04 -6.43
N THR A 116 -31.18 12.59 -6.62
CA THR A 116 -31.79 12.91 -7.91
C THR A 116 -30.88 13.81 -8.75
N GLY A 117 -30.43 13.33 -9.92
CA GLY A 117 -29.69 14.11 -10.90
C GLY A 117 -29.18 13.23 -12.04
N GLY A 118 -30.08 12.79 -12.93
CA GLY A 118 -29.70 12.00 -14.10
C GLY A 118 -28.84 12.80 -15.07
N CYS A 119 -27.69 12.27 -15.46
CA CYS A 119 -26.99 12.70 -16.67
C CYS A 119 -27.76 12.16 -17.88
N GLY A 120 -28.23 13.09 -18.72
CA GLY A 120 -29.01 12.78 -19.91
C GLY A 120 -28.24 11.89 -20.89
N SER A 121 -29.01 11.14 -21.68
CA SER A 121 -28.57 10.17 -22.69
C SER A 121 -27.83 10.83 -23.86
N GLY A 122 -26.64 11.39 -23.61
CA GLY A 122 -25.73 11.91 -24.62
C GLY A 122 -24.49 11.03 -24.67
N GLY A 123 -24.37 10.19 -25.70
CA GLY A 123 -23.22 9.33 -25.91
C GLY A 123 -21.90 10.11 -25.99
N CYS A 124 -20.82 9.48 -25.52
CA CYS A 124 -19.46 9.97 -25.64
C CYS A 124 -19.01 9.95 -27.11
N GLY A 125 -19.26 11.06 -27.81
CA GLY A 125 -18.65 11.33 -29.12
C GLY A 125 -17.14 11.57 -28.98
N SER A 126 -16.39 11.15 -30.00
CA SER A 126 -14.92 11.08 -30.06
C SER A 126 -14.18 12.42 -30.09
N GLY A 127 -14.70 13.47 -29.46
CA GLY A 127 -14.11 14.81 -29.40
C GLY A 127 -13.47 15.07 -28.04
N GLY A 128 -12.19 15.46 -28.04
CA GLY A 128 -11.36 15.65 -26.85
C GLY A 128 -11.90 16.61 -25.79
N CYS A 129 -11.29 16.51 -24.61
CA CYS A 129 -11.52 17.30 -23.42
C CYS A 129 -11.29 18.81 -23.67
N GLY A 130 -12.37 19.51 -24.03
CA GLY A 130 -12.43 20.96 -24.09
C GLY A 130 -12.80 21.58 -22.75
N ASN A 131 -11.82 22.22 -22.13
CA ASN A 131 -11.87 23.34 -21.17
C ASN A 131 -13.08 23.46 -20.23
N CYS A 132 -12.86 23.12 -18.96
CA CYS A 132 -13.71 23.49 -17.84
C CYS A 132 -13.49 24.97 -17.47
N GLY A 133 -14.51 25.80 -17.70
CA GLY A 133 -14.69 27.11 -17.07
C GLY A 133 -15.76 27.05 -16.01
#